data_AF-A0A3A9GFL9-F1
#
_entry.id   AF-A0A3A9GFL9-F1
#
_cell.length_a   1.000
_cell.length_b   1.000
_cell.length_c   1.000
_cell.angle_alpha   90.00
_cell.angle_beta   90.00
_cell.angle_gamma   90.00
#
_symmetry.space_group_name_H-M   'P 1'
#
loop_
_entity.id
_entity.type
_entity.pdbx_description
1 polymer ?
#
loop_
_entity_poly.entity_id
_entity_poly.type
_entity_poly.pdbx_seq_one_letter_code
_entity_poly.pdbx_strand_id
1 'polypeptide(L)'
;MQTLINMNSTILGTKEYMLFFYIKEDFSANYFSLYNADIDLECLGFSVLQRNTRHSIEAFLDLVNLSNDPDYLTVMEHCNNRNNQYDPKYNSILHGSCNIPKKYKIATQMYNESIPIDLLTISSKTNKYTHPNVFISILNYNDYDKKLDILRNLLNANLYTLTAAYKLMLKIFNNNMTPVLTCPTCPFPSPYLKNCEQCFINEEARCQNLIKNALITYTNPFQNPYYQ
;
A
#
# COMPACT_ATOMS: atom_id res chain seq x y z
N MET A 1 3.31 26.47 -8.31
CA MET A 1 3.78 26.54 -6.92
C MET A 1 3.90 25.09 -6.44
N GLN A 2 5.11 24.60 -6.13
CA GLN A 2 5.29 23.24 -5.64
C GLN A 2 4.84 23.17 -4.20
N THR A 3 4.02 22.18 -3.86
CA THR A 3 3.40 22.10 -2.55
C THR A 3 3.81 20.81 -1.86
N LEU A 4 4.29 20.92 -0.63
CA LEU A 4 4.41 19.76 0.25
C LEU A 4 3.00 19.27 0.55
N ILE A 5 2.64 18.09 0.04
CA ILE A 5 1.27 17.53 0.12
C ILE A 5 0.74 17.55 1.57
N ASN A 6 1.60 17.33 2.57
CA ASN A 6 1.23 17.29 3.99
C ASN A 6 1.14 18.68 4.68
N MET A 7 1.53 19.78 4.00
CA MET A 7 1.52 21.13 4.57
C MET A 7 0.50 22.07 3.92
N ASN A 8 -0.34 21.55 3.02
CA ASN A 8 -1.39 22.33 2.38
C ASN A 8 -2.76 21.96 2.94
N SER A 9 -3.31 22.86 3.75
CA SER A 9 -4.62 22.71 4.40
C SER A 9 -5.76 22.49 3.41
N THR A 10 -5.65 22.99 2.17
CA THR A 10 -6.65 22.79 1.12
C THR A 10 -6.69 21.34 0.62
N ILE A 11 -5.55 20.64 0.61
CA ILE A 11 -5.46 19.25 0.17
C ILE A 11 -6.02 18.31 1.24
N LEU A 12 -5.86 18.64 2.52
CA LEU A 12 -6.23 17.77 3.66
C LEU A 12 -7.71 17.37 3.66
N GLY A 13 -8.60 18.20 3.10
CA GLY A 13 -10.03 17.92 3.02
C GLY A 13 -10.47 17.09 1.81
N THR A 14 -9.56 16.80 0.87
CA THR A 14 -9.89 16.06 -0.35
C THR A 14 -10.01 14.56 -0.10
N LYS A 15 -10.90 13.89 -0.82
CA LYS A 15 -11.11 12.43 -0.65
C LYS A 15 -9.90 11.64 -1.12
N GLU A 16 -9.20 12.14 -2.14
CA GLU A 16 -7.94 11.63 -2.64
C GLU A 16 -6.86 11.65 -1.56
N TYR A 17 -6.71 12.78 -0.84
CA TYR A 17 -5.77 12.85 0.27
C TYR A 17 -6.15 11.92 1.41
N MET A 18 -7.43 11.82 1.76
CA MET A 18 -7.89 10.88 2.79
C MET A 18 -7.53 9.43 2.45
N LEU A 19 -7.74 9.00 1.19
CA LEU A 19 -7.36 7.67 0.72
C LEU A 19 -5.85 7.45 0.77
N PHE A 20 -5.06 8.42 0.29
CA PHE A 20 -3.60 8.38 0.42
C PHE A 20 -3.15 8.30 1.88
N PHE A 21 -3.81 9.03 2.79
CA PHE A 21 -3.48 9.04 4.20
C PHE A 21 -3.71 7.66 4.83
N TYR A 22 -4.80 6.96 4.52
CA TYR A 22 -5.01 5.58 4.96
C TYR A 22 -3.88 4.64 4.48
N ILE A 23 -3.47 4.74 3.21
CA ILE A 23 -2.37 3.94 2.65
C ILE A 23 -1.07 4.19 3.41
N LYS A 24 -0.77 5.46 3.72
CA LYS A 24 0.42 5.86 4.48
C LYS A 24 0.38 5.36 5.93
N GLU A 25 -0.76 5.46 6.61
CA GLU A 25 -0.94 4.98 7.97
C GLU A 25 -0.83 3.45 8.04
N ASP A 26 -1.44 2.72 7.11
CA ASP A 26 -1.32 1.27 7.01
C ASP A 26 0.14 0.83 6.79
N PHE A 27 0.88 1.54 5.92
CA PHE A 27 2.30 1.28 5.71
C PHE A 27 3.10 1.48 7.00
N SER A 28 2.85 2.58 7.71
CA SER A 28 3.53 2.90 8.98
C SER A 28 3.22 1.87 10.06
N ALA A 29 1.95 1.50 10.21
CA ALA A 29 1.50 0.46 11.14
C ALA A 29 2.12 -0.91 10.82
N ASN A 30 2.24 -1.26 9.53
CA ASN A 30 2.88 -2.49 9.09
C ASN A 30 4.38 -2.50 9.42
N TYR A 31 5.06 -1.37 9.21
CA TYR A 31 6.46 -1.23 9.59
C TYR A 31 6.67 -1.41 11.10
N PHE A 32 5.86 -0.76 11.93
CA PHE A 32 5.92 -0.94 13.39
C PHE A 32 5.59 -2.36 13.83
N SER A 33 4.59 -2.99 13.20
CA SER A 33 4.24 -4.38 13.52
C SER A 33 5.35 -5.34 13.14
N LEU A 34 6.05 -5.12 12.03
CA LEU A 34 7.18 -5.94 11.62
C LEU A 34 8.39 -5.74 12.53
N TYR A 35 8.68 -4.51 12.92
CA TYR A 35 9.81 -4.19 13.81
C TYR A 35 9.71 -4.92 15.16
N ASN A 36 8.50 -5.16 15.64
CA ASN A 36 8.24 -5.84 16.91
C ASN A 36 7.93 -7.34 16.73
N ALA A 37 7.97 -7.87 15.50
CA ALA A 37 7.65 -9.26 15.23
C ALA A 37 8.88 -10.16 15.37
N ASP A 38 8.72 -11.28 16.06
CA ASP A 38 9.62 -12.42 15.97
C ASP A 38 9.06 -13.39 14.91
N ILE A 39 9.80 -13.55 13.81
CA ILE A 39 9.40 -14.39 12.68
C ILE A 39 9.25 -15.86 13.11
N ASP A 40 10.08 -16.33 14.04
CA ASP A 40 10.04 -17.72 14.49
C ASP A 40 8.78 -18.00 15.33
N LEU A 41 8.33 -17.00 16.08
CA LEU A 41 7.12 -17.07 16.92
C LEU A 41 5.83 -16.68 16.17
N GLU A 42 5.92 -16.08 14.99
CA GLU A 42 4.76 -15.70 14.19
C GLU A 42 3.99 -16.93 13.71
N CYS A 43 2.83 -17.19 14.32
CA CYS A 43 2.06 -18.41 14.12
C CYS A 43 0.82 -18.23 13.22
N LEU A 44 0.42 -16.98 12.96
CA LEU A 44 -0.75 -16.65 12.13
C LEU A 44 -0.37 -16.11 10.74
N GLY A 45 0.93 -15.95 10.47
CA GLY A 45 1.42 -15.42 9.21
C GLY A 45 1.23 -13.91 9.09
N PHE A 46 1.53 -13.18 10.16
CA PHE A 46 1.55 -11.71 10.20
C PHE A 46 0.14 -11.11 10.02
N SER A 47 -0.80 -11.54 10.86
CA SER A 47 -2.24 -11.19 10.73
C SER A 47 -2.50 -9.67 10.64
N VAL A 48 -1.75 -8.86 11.39
CA VAL A 48 -1.82 -7.39 11.33
C VAL A 48 -1.39 -6.87 9.97
N LEU A 49 -0.24 -7.31 9.47
CA LEU A 49 0.26 -6.92 8.14
C LEU A 49 -0.74 -7.35 7.06
N GLN A 50 -1.30 -8.55 7.14
CA GLN A 50 -2.28 -9.02 6.17
C GLN A 50 -3.53 -8.14 6.12
N ARG A 51 -4.10 -7.81 7.28
CA ARG A 51 -5.29 -6.96 7.38
C ARG A 51 -5.03 -5.57 6.79
N ASN A 52 -3.96 -4.93 7.22
CA ASN A 52 -3.61 -3.57 6.79
C ASN A 52 -3.20 -3.54 5.31
N THR A 53 -2.51 -4.56 4.81
CA THR A 53 -2.18 -4.67 3.36
C THR A 53 -3.44 -4.75 2.52
N ARG A 54 -4.44 -5.54 2.94
CA ARG A 54 -5.73 -5.61 2.26
C ARG A 54 -6.43 -4.24 2.23
N HIS A 55 -6.43 -3.54 3.35
CA HIS A 55 -7.01 -2.21 3.49
C HIS A 55 -6.32 -1.19 2.58
N SER A 56 -4.98 -1.18 2.58
CA SER A 56 -4.15 -0.36 1.69
C SER A 56 -4.41 -0.63 0.20
N ILE A 57 -4.57 -1.90 -0.20
CA ILE A 57 -4.93 -2.26 -1.60
C ILE A 57 -6.29 -1.69 -1.97
N GLU A 58 -7.28 -1.80 -1.08
CA GLU A 58 -8.63 -1.29 -1.33
C GLU A 58 -8.64 0.23 -1.45
N ALA A 59 -7.97 0.93 -0.53
CA ALA A 59 -7.82 2.39 -0.57
C ALA A 59 -7.06 2.86 -1.82
N PHE A 60 -6.03 2.12 -2.25
CA PHE A 60 -5.29 2.42 -3.48
C PHE A 60 -6.17 2.32 -4.72
N LEU A 61 -6.99 1.28 -4.84
CA LEU A 61 -7.90 1.14 -5.99
C LEU A 61 -8.97 2.23 -6.00
N ASP A 62 -9.49 2.61 -4.83
CA ASP A 62 -10.41 3.74 -4.72
C ASP A 62 -9.73 5.05 -5.13
N LEU A 63 -8.47 5.27 -4.75
CA LEU A 63 -7.71 6.45 -5.14
C LEU A 63 -7.49 6.50 -6.65
N VAL A 64 -7.09 5.39 -7.27
CA VAL A 64 -6.91 5.30 -8.72
C VAL A 64 -8.21 5.64 -9.45
N ASN A 65 -9.32 5.01 -9.06
CA ASN A 65 -10.61 5.20 -9.71
C ASN A 65 -11.12 6.63 -9.56
N LEU A 66 -11.05 7.19 -8.35
CA LEU A 66 -11.44 8.58 -8.09
C LEU A 66 -10.57 9.58 -8.86
N SER A 67 -9.26 9.31 -8.97
CA SER A 67 -8.34 10.18 -9.70
C SER A 67 -8.57 10.20 -11.21
N ASN A 68 -9.17 9.14 -11.76
CA ASN A 68 -9.54 9.06 -13.18
C ASN A 68 -10.94 9.60 -13.45
N ASP A 69 -11.85 9.50 -12.48
CA ASP A 69 -13.25 9.85 -12.65
C ASP A 69 -13.89 10.36 -11.35
N PRO A 70 -14.22 11.66 -11.25
CA PRO A 70 -14.86 12.23 -10.07
C PRO A 70 -16.20 11.59 -9.70
N ASP A 71 -16.95 11.05 -10.66
CA ASP A 71 -18.24 10.41 -10.36
C ASP A 71 -18.06 9.08 -9.61
N TYR A 72 -16.83 8.54 -9.56
CA TYR A 72 -16.52 7.40 -8.71
C TYR A 72 -16.79 7.67 -7.22
N LEU A 73 -16.87 8.94 -6.81
CA LEU A 73 -17.30 9.28 -5.46
C LEU A 73 -18.68 8.68 -5.12
N THR A 74 -19.60 8.62 -6.10
CA THR A 74 -20.93 8.01 -5.92
C THR A 74 -20.84 6.50 -5.64
N VAL A 75 -19.83 5.82 -6.20
CA VAL A 75 -19.52 4.42 -5.88
C VAL A 75 -19.09 4.32 -4.43
N MET A 76 -18.14 5.14 -4.00
CA MET A 76 -17.68 5.15 -2.61
C MET A 76 -18.82 5.42 -1.61
N GLU A 77 -19.73 6.34 -1.94
CA GLU A 77 -20.92 6.64 -1.15
C GLU A 77 -21.88 5.44 -1.06
N HIS A 78 -22.08 4.70 -2.15
CA HIS A 78 -22.85 3.45 -2.16
C HIS A 78 -22.19 2.34 -1.34
N CYS A 79 -20.86 2.23 -1.41
CA CYS A 79 -20.12 1.24 -0.62
C CYS A 79 -20.24 1.50 0.88
N ASN A 80 -20.29 2.77 1.29
CA ASN A 80 -20.52 3.19 2.67
C ASN A 80 -21.99 2.99 3.10
N ASN A 81 -22.95 3.32 2.24
CA ASN A 81 -24.37 3.12 2.49
C ASN A 81 -25.07 2.60 1.23
N ARG A 82 -25.47 1.32 1.26
CA ARG A 82 -26.09 0.63 0.11
C ARG A 82 -27.41 1.25 -0.37
N ASN A 83 -28.01 2.16 0.41
CA ASN A 83 -29.20 2.90 0.00
C ASN A 83 -28.88 4.02 -1.00
N ASN A 84 -27.64 4.49 -1.05
CA ASN A 84 -27.21 5.50 -2.01
C ASN A 84 -27.13 4.88 -3.40
N GLN A 85 -27.55 5.60 -4.43
CA GLN A 85 -27.33 5.19 -5.82
C GLN A 85 -25.93 5.62 -6.25
N TYR A 86 -25.30 4.82 -7.12
CA TYR A 86 -24.06 5.19 -7.79
C TYR A 86 -24.30 5.41 -9.28
N ASP A 87 -23.37 6.11 -9.94
CA ASP A 87 -23.50 6.42 -11.36
C ASP A 87 -23.72 5.13 -12.20
N PRO A 88 -24.77 5.08 -13.04
CA PRO A 88 -25.11 3.89 -13.82
C PRO A 88 -23.99 3.34 -14.70
N LYS A 89 -22.98 4.15 -15.07
CA LYS A 89 -21.84 3.70 -15.90
C LYS A 89 -21.05 2.57 -15.24
N TYR A 90 -21.05 2.49 -13.91
CA TYR A 90 -20.37 1.44 -13.17
C TYR A 90 -21.19 0.14 -13.03
N ASN A 91 -22.46 0.12 -13.45
CA ASN A 91 -23.36 -1.03 -13.23
C ASN A 91 -22.86 -2.33 -13.86
N SER A 92 -22.23 -2.24 -15.03
CA SER A 92 -21.71 -3.39 -15.77
C SER A 92 -20.61 -4.15 -15.01
N ILE A 93 -19.94 -3.49 -14.06
CA ILE A 93 -18.88 -4.09 -13.24
C ILE A 93 -19.36 -4.30 -11.80
N LEU A 94 -20.01 -3.29 -11.21
CA LEU A 94 -20.37 -3.29 -9.81
C LEU A 94 -21.53 -4.20 -9.47
N HIS A 95 -22.58 -4.30 -10.30
CA HIS A 95 -23.79 -5.05 -9.98
C HIS A 95 -24.24 -4.90 -8.51
N GLY A 96 -24.19 -3.69 -7.95
CA GLY A 96 -24.55 -3.40 -6.55
C GLY A 96 -23.57 -3.90 -5.47
N SER A 97 -22.34 -4.30 -5.79
CA SER A 97 -21.34 -4.66 -4.77
C SER A 97 -19.96 -4.07 -5.00
N CYS A 98 -19.31 -3.70 -3.89
CA CYS A 98 -18.07 -2.91 -3.86
C CYS A 98 -16.84 -3.69 -3.38
N ASN A 99 -16.58 -4.88 -3.95
CA ASN A 99 -15.40 -5.64 -3.53
C ASN A 99 -14.15 -5.24 -4.34
N ILE A 100 -12.97 -5.55 -3.78
CA ILE A 100 -11.66 -5.28 -4.40
C ILE A 100 -11.57 -5.76 -5.86
N PRO A 101 -12.00 -6.99 -6.23
CA PRO A 101 -12.00 -7.42 -7.64
C PRO A 101 -12.76 -6.48 -8.59
N LYS A 102 -13.90 -5.92 -8.14
CA LYS A 102 -14.69 -4.99 -8.95
C LYS A 102 -14.02 -3.62 -9.06
N LYS A 103 -13.46 -3.10 -7.95
CA LYS A 103 -12.67 -1.87 -7.95
C LYS A 103 -11.45 -1.97 -8.88
N TYR A 104 -10.78 -3.12 -8.87
CA TYR A 104 -9.66 -3.43 -9.78
C TYR A 104 -10.12 -3.47 -11.24
N LYS A 105 -11.28 -4.07 -11.54
CA LYS A 105 -11.85 -4.07 -12.90
C LYS A 105 -12.21 -2.66 -13.38
N ILE A 106 -12.73 -1.79 -12.53
CA ILE A 106 -12.98 -0.38 -12.91
C ILE A 106 -11.66 0.26 -13.34
N ALA A 107 -10.62 0.19 -12.50
CA ALA A 107 -9.32 0.77 -12.81
C ALA A 107 -8.71 0.23 -14.12
N THR A 108 -8.71 -1.09 -14.27
CA THR A 108 -7.99 -1.75 -15.38
C THR A 108 -8.79 -1.85 -16.69
N GLN A 109 -10.12 -1.95 -16.62
CA GLN A 109 -10.98 -2.14 -17.80
C GLN A 109 -11.66 -0.85 -18.26
N MET A 110 -12.01 0.06 -17.35
CA MET A 110 -12.61 1.36 -17.73
C MET A 110 -11.53 2.41 -18.00
N TYR A 111 -10.45 2.42 -17.21
CA TYR A 111 -9.41 3.44 -17.30
C TYR A 111 -8.07 2.94 -17.86
N ASN A 112 -7.97 1.65 -18.22
CA ASN A 112 -6.75 1.03 -18.77
C ASN A 112 -5.51 1.21 -17.88
N GLU A 113 -5.70 1.28 -16.56
CA GLU A 113 -4.59 1.44 -15.62
C GLU A 113 -3.75 0.15 -15.55
N SER A 114 -2.42 0.31 -15.54
CA SER A 114 -1.49 -0.82 -15.46
C SER A 114 -1.22 -1.17 -14.00
N ILE A 115 -2.12 -1.96 -13.40
CA ILE A 115 -2.01 -2.39 -11.99
C ILE A 115 -1.63 -3.88 -11.93
N PRO A 116 -0.57 -4.27 -11.19
CA PRO A 116 -0.16 -5.65 -11.03
C PRO A 116 -1.31 -6.54 -10.52
N ILE A 117 -1.53 -7.67 -11.22
CA ILE A 117 -2.54 -8.66 -10.85
C ILE A 117 -2.26 -9.28 -9.46
N ASP A 118 -1.01 -9.26 -9.02
CA ASP A 118 -0.59 -9.75 -7.71
C ASP A 118 -1.32 -9.05 -6.56
N LEU A 119 -1.73 -7.78 -6.70
CA LEU A 119 -2.54 -7.11 -5.69
C LEU A 119 -3.90 -7.81 -5.50
N LEU A 120 -4.50 -8.31 -6.58
CA LEU A 120 -5.75 -9.07 -6.49
C LEU A 120 -5.53 -10.40 -5.79
N THR A 121 -4.46 -11.12 -6.14
CA THR A 121 -4.07 -12.38 -5.49
C THR A 121 -3.81 -12.20 -4.00
N ILE A 122 -3.06 -11.17 -3.62
CA ILE A 122 -2.72 -10.86 -2.23
C ILE A 122 -3.97 -10.43 -1.46
N SER A 123 -4.81 -9.55 -2.02
CA SER A 123 -6.06 -9.14 -1.37
C SER A 123 -7.03 -10.31 -1.10
N SER A 124 -7.07 -11.29 -2.01
CA SER A 124 -7.86 -12.51 -1.83
C SER A 124 -7.29 -13.37 -0.69
N LYS A 125 -5.98 -13.62 -0.68
CA LYS A 125 -5.30 -14.42 0.37
C LYS A 125 -5.44 -13.80 1.77
N THR A 126 -5.38 -12.47 1.84
CA THR A 126 -5.46 -11.70 3.09
C THR A 126 -6.89 -11.53 3.62
N ASN A 127 -7.92 -11.79 2.81
CA ASN A 127 -9.32 -11.59 3.20
C ASN A 127 -9.76 -12.37 4.45
N LYS A 128 -9.17 -13.55 4.68
CA LYS A 128 -9.44 -14.37 5.87
C LYS A 128 -8.93 -13.77 7.19
N TYR A 129 -8.14 -12.69 7.12
CA TYR A 129 -7.56 -11.97 8.27
C TYR A 129 -8.27 -10.63 8.55
N THR A 130 -9.28 -10.27 7.76
CA THR A 130 -10.08 -9.05 8.00
C THR A 130 -10.86 -9.12 9.31
N HIS A 131 -11.26 -10.33 9.72
CA HIS A 131 -11.88 -10.61 11.01
C HIS A 131 -11.06 -11.68 11.75
N PRO A 132 -11.14 -11.73 13.09
CA PRO A 132 -10.60 -12.85 13.85
C PRO A 132 -11.11 -14.17 13.27
N ASN A 133 -10.19 -15.06 12.90
CA ASN A 133 -10.50 -16.34 12.29
C ASN A 133 -9.68 -17.45 12.94
N VAL A 134 -10.36 -18.27 13.74
CA VAL A 134 -9.75 -19.37 14.50
C VAL A 134 -9.48 -20.62 13.65
N PHE A 135 -9.91 -20.63 12.39
CA PHE A 135 -9.75 -21.76 11.47
C PHE A 135 -8.55 -21.60 10.53
N ILE A 136 -7.69 -20.61 10.76
CA ILE A 136 -6.46 -20.42 9.99
C ILE A 136 -5.44 -21.47 10.43
N SER A 137 -4.80 -22.11 9.46
CA SER A 137 -3.70 -23.04 9.71
C SER A 137 -2.55 -22.34 10.45
N ILE A 138 -2.16 -22.90 11.59
CA ILE A 138 -1.05 -22.40 12.39
C ILE A 138 0.26 -22.71 11.68
N LEU A 139 1.11 -21.70 11.52
CA LEU A 139 2.48 -21.86 11.03
C LEU A 139 3.40 -22.17 12.21
N ASN A 140 4.22 -23.20 12.09
CA ASN A 140 5.21 -23.55 13.11
C ASN A 140 6.63 -23.16 12.66
N TYR A 141 7.64 -23.47 13.48
CA TYR A 141 9.04 -23.13 13.18
C TYR A 141 9.55 -23.75 11.87
N ASN A 142 9.04 -24.91 11.46
CA ASN A 142 9.42 -25.56 10.18
C ASN A 142 8.80 -24.87 8.96
N ASP A 143 7.81 -23.98 9.13
CA ASP A 143 7.18 -23.24 8.04
C ASP A 143 7.92 -21.93 7.71
N TYR A 144 9.20 -21.81 8.09
CA TYR A 144 9.98 -20.58 7.96
C TYR A 144 9.97 -20.00 6.54
N ASP A 145 10.21 -20.83 5.51
CA ASP A 145 10.17 -20.38 4.11
C ASP A 145 8.79 -19.87 3.69
N LYS A 146 7.71 -20.49 4.19
CA LYS A 146 6.35 -20.02 3.95
C LYS A 146 6.09 -18.68 4.64
N LYS A 147 6.60 -18.49 5.86
CA LYS A 147 6.51 -17.21 6.58
C LYS A 147 7.24 -16.11 5.80
N LEU A 148 8.45 -16.39 5.30
CA LEU A 148 9.21 -15.46 4.48
C LEU A 148 8.50 -15.12 3.16
N ASP A 149 7.89 -16.10 2.49
CA ASP A 149 7.13 -15.85 1.26
C ASP A 149 5.90 -14.97 1.52
N ILE A 150 5.15 -15.25 2.60
CA ILE A 150 4.03 -14.40 3.03
C ILE A 150 4.52 -12.97 3.27
N LEU A 151 5.57 -12.81 4.08
CA LEU A 151 6.10 -11.50 4.43
C LEU A 151 6.59 -10.73 3.19
N ARG A 152 7.31 -11.39 2.28
CA ARG A 152 7.78 -10.78 1.02
C ARG A 152 6.63 -10.29 0.15
N ASN A 153 5.58 -11.10 0.00
CA ASN A 153 4.39 -10.72 -0.75
C ASN A 153 3.69 -9.50 -0.14
N LEU A 154 3.53 -9.48 1.20
CA LEU A 154 2.93 -8.35 1.90
C LEU A 154 3.77 -7.07 1.75
N LEU A 155 5.09 -7.15 1.93
CA LEU A 155 5.96 -5.99 1.83
C LEU A 155 6.00 -5.42 0.41
N ASN A 156 6.03 -6.28 -0.62
CA ASN A 156 5.95 -5.83 -2.02
C ASN A 156 4.63 -5.11 -2.30
N ALA A 157 3.49 -5.64 -1.84
CA ALA A 157 2.20 -4.98 -2.02
C ALA A 157 2.13 -3.64 -1.30
N ASN A 158 2.60 -3.56 -0.05
CA ASN A 158 2.62 -2.31 0.72
C ASN A 158 3.52 -1.24 0.11
N LEU A 159 4.72 -1.64 -0.36
CA LEU A 159 5.63 -0.71 -1.04
C LEU A 159 5.01 -0.20 -2.33
N TYR A 160 4.40 -1.09 -3.12
CA TYR A 160 3.72 -0.72 -4.36
C TYR A 160 2.56 0.25 -4.11
N THR A 161 1.63 -0.06 -3.19
CA THR A 161 0.47 0.79 -2.94
C THR A 161 0.89 2.17 -2.45
N LEU A 162 1.87 2.26 -1.53
CA LEU A 162 2.38 3.55 -1.05
C LEU A 162 3.04 4.38 -2.15
N THR A 163 3.97 3.78 -2.91
CA THR A 163 4.75 4.51 -3.92
C THR A 163 3.89 4.92 -5.12
N ALA A 164 2.99 4.04 -5.57
CA ALA A 164 2.04 4.35 -6.64
C ALA A 164 1.02 5.42 -6.20
N ALA A 165 0.48 5.32 -4.98
CA ALA A 165 -0.41 6.34 -4.43
C ALA A 165 0.29 7.70 -4.32
N TYR A 166 1.55 7.73 -3.87
CA TYR A 166 2.31 8.98 -3.81
C TYR A 166 2.50 9.61 -5.20
N LYS A 167 2.84 8.80 -6.22
CA LYS A 167 2.93 9.26 -7.62
C LYS A 167 1.60 9.84 -8.11
N LEU A 168 0.46 9.23 -7.77
CA LEU A 168 -0.87 9.78 -8.07
C LEU A 168 -1.10 11.13 -7.37
N MET A 169 -0.74 11.25 -6.10
CA MET A 169 -0.88 12.52 -5.38
C MET A 169 -0.04 13.64 -5.99
N LEU A 170 1.18 13.34 -6.47
CA LEU A 170 1.99 14.30 -7.21
C LEU A 170 1.32 14.72 -8.53
N LYS A 171 0.72 13.77 -9.26
CA LYS A 171 -0.03 14.04 -10.49
C LYS A 171 -1.24 14.96 -10.23
N ILE A 172 -2.02 14.66 -9.20
CA ILE A 172 -3.26 15.40 -8.87
C ILE A 172 -2.95 16.80 -8.33
N PHE A 173 -1.98 16.92 -7.41
CA PHE A 173 -1.81 18.15 -6.62
C PHE A 173 -0.51 18.92 -6.88
N ASN A 174 0.43 18.37 -7.66
CA ASN A 174 1.75 18.95 -7.81
C ASN A 174 2.27 18.96 -9.27
N ASN A 175 1.37 18.92 -10.25
CA ASN A 175 1.70 18.89 -11.68
C ASN A 175 2.72 17.80 -12.03
N ASN A 176 2.61 16.64 -11.38
CA ASN A 176 3.50 15.50 -11.53
C ASN A 176 4.99 15.80 -11.20
N MET A 177 5.26 16.83 -10.40
CA MET A 177 6.61 17.15 -9.94
C MET A 177 6.83 16.68 -8.50
N THR A 178 8.01 16.16 -8.16
CA THR A 178 8.39 15.93 -6.76
C THR A 178 8.79 17.27 -6.11
N PRO A 179 8.19 17.66 -4.97
CA PRO A 179 8.57 18.91 -4.29
C PRO A 179 10.00 18.80 -3.74
N VAL A 180 10.73 19.91 -3.75
CA VAL A 180 12.08 19.96 -3.15
C VAL A 180 11.98 19.82 -1.64
N LEU A 181 12.56 18.74 -1.10
CA LEU A 181 12.61 18.47 0.33
C LEU A 181 13.84 19.12 0.98
N THR A 182 13.64 19.66 2.18
CA THR A 182 14.71 20.13 3.07
C THR A 182 15.33 18.96 3.83
N CYS A 183 16.14 18.15 3.14
CA CYS A 183 16.88 17.06 3.79
C CYS A 183 18.19 17.58 4.41
N PRO A 184 18.41 17.43 5.73
CA PRO A 184 19.64 17.86 6.41
C PRO A 184 20.89 17.15 5.90
N THR A 185 20.73 15.91 5.42
CA THR A 185 21.80 15.02 4.95
C THR A 185 21.90 14.96 3.42
N CYS A 186 21.25 15.89 2.69
CA CYS A 186 21.30 15.88 1.23
C CYS A 186 22.73 16.11 0.73
N PRO A 187 23.30 15.22 -0.12
CA PRO A 187 24.63 15.41 -0.67
C PRO A 187 24.71 16.61 -1.64
N PHE A 188 23.55 17.16 -2.04
CA PHE A 188 23.44 18.34 -2.89
C PHE A 188 23.03 19.57 -2.06
N PRO A 189 23.98 20.44 -1.65
CA PRO A 189 23.69 21.59 -0.80
C PRO A 189 22.93 22.72 -1.54
N SER A 190 23.06 22.82 -2.86
CA SER A 190 22.31 23.79 -3.67
C SER A 190 20.89 23.29 -3.97
N PRO A 191 19.83 24.06 -3.68
CA PRO A 191 18.45 23.67 -4.00
C PRO A 191 18.21 23.50 -5.51
N TYR A 192 19.00 24.16 -6.36
CA TYR A 192 18.95 24.01 -7.82
C TYR A 192 19.55 22.68 -8.34
N LEU A 193 20.33 22.00 -7.51
CA LEU A 193 20.94 20.70 -7.82
C LEU A 193 20.21 19.54 -7.13
N LYS A 194 19.17 19.83 -6.32
CA LYS A 194 18.41 18.80 -5.62
C LYS A 194 17.48 18.08 -6.58
N ASN A 195 17.75 16.81 -6.82
CA ASN A 195 16.86 15.92 -7.56
C ASN A 195 16.11 15.00 -6.57
N CYS A 196 15.07 15.54 -5.94
CA CYS A 196 14.26 14.79 -4.97
C CYS A 196 13.50 13.61 -5.60
N GLU A 197 13.18 13.69 -6.90
CA GLU A 197 12.62 12.58 -7.66
C GLU A 197 13.61 11.40 -7.71
N GLN A 198 14.86 11.66 -8.06
CA GLN A 198 15.90 10.62 -8.06
C GLN A 198 16.15 10.06 -6.66
N CYS A 199 16.11 10.90 -5.62
CA CYS A 199 16.18 10.42 -4.24
C CYS A 199 15.03 9.44 -3.94
N PHE A 200 13.79 9.79 -4.31
CA PHE A 200 12.64 8.91 -4.12
C PHE A 200 12.82 7.58 -4.87
N ILE A 201 13.24 7.60 -6.14
CA ILE A 201 13.50 6.40 -6.94
C ILE A 201 14.57 5.52 -6.28
N ASN A 202 15.65 6.12 -5.78
CA ASN A 202 16.72 5.39 -5.10
C ASN A 202 16.25 4.74 -3.79
N GLU A 203 15.42 5.42 -3.02
CA GLU A 203 14.83 4.90 -1.78
C GLU A 203 13.84 3.77 -2.06
N GLU A 204 12.98 3.91 -3.07
CA GLU A 204 12.08 2.86 -3.56
C GLU A 204 12.88 1.61 -3.93
N ALA A 205 13.94 1.77 -4.74
CA ALA A 205 14.83 0.68 -5.14
C ALA A 205 15.58 0.05 -3.96
N ARG A 206 16.00 0.86 -2.97
CA ARG A 206 16.64 0.35 -1.75
C ARG A 206 15.68 -0.52 -0.94
N CYS A 207 14.44 -0.07 -0.73
CA CYS A 207 13.41 -0.85 -0.04
C CYS A 207 13.13 -2.16 -0.78
N GLN A 208 13.01 -2.12 -2.09
CA GLN A 208 12.77 -3.31 -2.91
C GLN A 208 13.93 -4.31 -2.83
N ASN A 209 15.18 -3.81 -2.81
CA ASN A 209 16.37 -4.62 -2.58
C ASN A 209 16.35 -5.26 -1.19
N LEU A 210 15.99 -4.53 -0.13
CA LEU A 210 15.86 -5.08 1.23
C LEU A 210 14.80 -6.20 1.29
N ILE A 211 13.65 -6.01 0.65
CA ILE A 211 12.60 -7.05 0.57
C ILE A 211 13.10 -8.30 -0.16
N LYS A 212 13.91 -8.12 -1.20
CA LYS A 212 14.47 -9.23 -1.98
C LYS A 212 15.56 -9.97 -1.21
N ASN A 213 16.49 -9.25 -0.59
CA ASN A 213 17.78 -9.77 -0.15
C ASN A 213 17.98 -9.74 1.38
N ALA A 214 17.47 -8.75 2.10
CA ALA A 214 17.75 -8.57 3.53
C ALA A 214 16.90 -9.46 4.45
N LEU A 215 15.74 -9.92 3.98
CA LEU A 215 14.97 -10.97 4.67
C LEU A 215 15.72 -12.31 4.78
N ILE A 216 16.87 -12.45 4.10
CA ILE A 216 17.72 -13.65 4.07
C ILE A 216 18.98 -13.44 4.94
N THR A 217 19.39 -12.22 5.29
CA THR A 217 20.67 -12.00 5.99
C THR A 217 20.66 -12.28 7.50
N TYR A 218 19.51 -12.53 8.11
CA TYR A 218 19.40 -13.00 9.51
C TYR A 218 19.07 -14.50 9.60
N THR A 219 19.13 -15.26 8.49
CA THR A 219 18.71 -16.67 8.42
C THR A 219 19.81 -17.66 8.81
N ASN A 220 20.54 -17.40 9.88
CA ASN A 220 21.28 -18.46 10.53
C ASN A 220 21.06 -18.38 12.05
N PRO A 221 20.13 -19.15 12.62
CA PRO A 221 19.85 -19.14 14.06
C PRO A 221 21.09 -19.48 14.92
N PHE A 222 22.14 -20.04 14.32
CA PHE A 222 23.42 -20.33 14.96
C PHE A 222 24.42 -19.17 15.00
N GLN A 223 24.08 -18.00 14.46
CA GLN A 223 24.97 -16.82 14.45
C GLN A 223 24.45 -15.64 15.30
N ASN A 224 23.36 -15.82 16.07
CA ASN A 224 22.91 -14.81 17.01
C ASN A 224 23.76 -14.89 18.30
N PRO A 225 24.60 -13.88 18.61
CA PRO A 225 25.46 -13.90 19.82
C PRO A 225 24.68 -13.77 21.13
N TYR A 226 23.36 -13.57 21.09
CA TYR A 226 22.50 -13.57 22.27
C TYR A 226 21.99 -14.97 22.67
N TYR A 227 22.31 -16.00 21.88
CA TYR A 227 21.97 -17.41 22.17
C TYR A 227 23.20 -18.32 22.27
N GLN A 228 24.38 -17.77 22.56
CA GLN A 228 25.58 -18.52 22.98
C GLN A 228 25.86 -18.31 24.47
#